data_AF-Q97MV8-F1
#
_entry.id   AF-Q97MV8-F1
#
_cell.length_a   1.000
_cell.length_b   1.000
_cell.length_c   1.000
_cell.angle_alpha   90.00
_cell.angle_beta   90.00
_cell.angle_gamma   90.00
#
_symmetry.space_group_name_H-M   'P 1'
#
loop_
_entity.id
_entity.type
_entity.pdbx_description
1 polymer ?
#
loop_
_entity_poly.entity_id
_entity_poly.type
_entity_poly.pdbx_seq_one_letter_code
_entity_poly.pdbx_strand_id
1 'polypeptide(L)'
;MKNTRIKDMRDDELQAYIKETKKEIEQQLKLYVKLNNDKLSNNGQIQNLKKKAYNLKEVYEYIKWANDKIAINNNVESSYGTIPKRGEIWTCQLGENIGSEENKIRPAIIIQNDTGNEKGPTTIIVPISNRPKKISTHIELRPGDYKLVHGEVNKITGTILCEQIKVVSKARLGRHVATLNSDFVNKILNSKLKISIKV
;
A
#
# COMPACT_ATOMS: atom_id res chain seq x y z
N MET A 1 22.48 8.04 20.06
CA MET A 1 22.91 6.64 20.29
C MET A 1 24.21 6.40 19.52
N LYS A 2 25.22 5.75 20.13
CA LYS A 2 26.44 5.36 19.40
C LYS A 2 26.07 4.46 18.22
N ASN A 3 26.74 4.66 17.09
CA ASN A 3 26.44 4.01 15.81
C ASN A 3 26.96 2.54 15.73
N THR A 4 26.97 1.85 16.87
CA THR A 4 27.37 0.43 16.97
C THR A 4 26.16 -0.43 16.61
N ARG A 5 26.34 -1.48 15.80
CA ARG A 5 25.24 -2.40 15.47
C ARG A 5 24.91 -3.22 16.72
N ILE A 6 23.62 -3.47 16.99
CA ILE A 6 23.16 -4.22 18.17
C ILE A 6 23.90 -5.56 18.33
N LYS A 7 24.14 -6.26 17.22
CA LYS A 7 24.84 -7.55 17.18
C LYS A 7 26.30 -7.51 17.67
N ASP A 8 26.92 -6.33 17.70
CA ASP A 8 28.32 -6.12 18.06
C ASP A 8 28.46 -5.53 19.48
N MET A 9 27.35 -5.36 20.22
CA MET A 9 27.32 -4.78 21.57
C MET A 9 27.59 -5.84 22.65
N ARG A 10 28.29 -5.43 23.72
CA ARG A 10 28.44 -6.24 24.95
C ARG A 10 27.19 -6.15 25.82
N ASP A 11 27.05 -7.02 26.82
CA ASP A 11 25.85 -7.09 27.68
C ASP A 11 25.54 -5.78 28.42
N ASP A 12 26.56 -5.06 28.90
CA ASP A 12 26.41 -3.76 29.54
C ASP A 12 25.86 -2.69 28.56
N GLU A 13 26.36 -2.71 27.33
CA GLU A 13 25.88 -1.85 26.25
C GLU A 13 24.45 -2.21 25.83
N LEU A 14 24.11 -3.50 25.76
CA LEU A 14 22.77 -3.99 25.45
C LEU A 14 21.76 -3.59 26.53
N GLN A 15 22.11 -3.72 27.82
CA GLN A 15 21.25 -3.30 28.92
C GLN A 15 20.95 -1.79 28.85
N ALA A 16 21.98 -0.97 28.62
CA ALA A 16 21.82 0.46 28.44
C ALA A 16 20.96 0.80 27.21
N TYR A 17 21.21 0.13 26.08
CA TYR A 17 20.44 0.28 24.85
C TYR A 17 18.96 -0.06 25.05
N ILE A 18 18.65 -1.19 25.68
CA ILE A 18 17.27 -1.64 25.96
C ILE A 18 16.55 -0.61 26.84
N LYS A 19 17.20 -0.14 27.91
CA LYS A 19 16.62 0.85 28.82
C LYS A 19 16.30 2.16 28.10
N GLU A 20 17.23 2.69 27.33
CA GLU A 20 17.02 3.95 26.61
C GLU A 20 16.00 3.79 25.48
N THR A 21 16.03 2.68 24.75
CA THR A 21 15.07 2.40 23.67
C THR A 21 13.64 2.30 24.20
N LYS A 22 13.42 1.66 25.37
CA LYS A 22 12.10 1.64 26.02
C LYS A 22 11.57 3.03 26.32
N LYS A 23 12.43 3.90 26.87
CA LYS A 23 12.09 5.30 27.16
C LYS A 23 11.73 6.06 25.89
N GLU A 24 12.48 5.88 24.80
CA GLU A 24 12.18 6.51 23.51
C GLU A 24 10.85 6.01 22.93
N ILE A 25 10.56 4.69 23.01
CA ILE A 25 9.27 4.13 22.58
C ILE A 25 8.11 4.81 23.32
N GLU A 26 8.20 4.95 24.65
CA GLU A 26 7.17 5.64 25.43
C GLU A 26 6.99 7.11 25.02
N GLN A 27 8.08 7.81 24.68
CA GLN A 27 8.01 9.19 24.19
C GLN A 27 7.33 9.28 22.82
N GLN A 28 7.66 8.38 21.90
CA GLN A 28 7.02 8.32 20.58
C GLN A 28 5.53 7.99 20.68
N LEU A 29 5.13 7.09 21.58
CA LEU A 29 3.71 6.80 21.83
C LEU A 29 2.96 8.01 22.38
N LYS A 30 3.55 8.73 23.35
CA LYS A 30 2.96 9.97 23.89
C LYS A 30 2.80 11.03 22.79
N LEU A 31 3.80 11.20 21.94
CA LEU A 31 3.76 12.12 20.81
C LEU A 31 2.66 11.72 19.81
N TYR A 32 2.56 10.45 19.46
CA TYR A 32 1.53 9.94 18.57
C TYR A 32 0.12 10.23 19.11
N VAL A 33 -0.14 9.97 20.39
CA VAL A 33 -1.42 10.27 21.04
C VAL A 33 -1.70 11.78 21.03
N LYS A 34 -0.69 12.60 21.39
CA LYS A 34 -0.81 14.06 21.37
C LYS A 34 -1.20 14.59 20.00
N LEU A 35 -0.48 14.21 18.94
CA LEU A 35 -0.73 14.68 17.58
C LEU A 35 -2.15 14.35 17.10
N ASN A 36 -2.67 13.18 17.45
CA ASN A 36 -4.04 12.79 17.11
C ASN A 36 -5.08 13.57 17.94
N ASN A 37 -4.83 13.77 19.24
CA ASN A 37 -5.71 14.58 20.09
C ASN A 37 -5.77 16.05 19.66
N ASP A 38 -4.64 16.62 19.21
CA ASP A 38 -4.59 17.99 18.69
C ASP A 38 -5.49 18.11 17.44
N LYS A 39 -5.44 17.12 16.52
CA LYS A 39 -6.34 17.06 15.36
C LYS A 39 -7.82 16.96 15.75
N LEU A 40 -8.15 16.14 16.74
CA LEU A 40 -9.51 15.99 17.25
C LEU A 40 -10.03 17.29 17.88
N SER A 41 -9.17 17.99 18.64
CA SER A 41 -9.50 19.25 19.31
C SER A 41 -9.76 20.37 18.30
N ASN A 42 -8.89 20.50 17.29
CA ASN A 42 -9.06 21.45 16.19
C ASN A 42 -10.35 21.18 15.39
N ASN A 43 -10.72 19.92 15.22
CA ASN A 43 -11.95 19.54 14.56
C ASN A 43 -13.22 20.00 15.32
N GLY A 44 -13.15 20.18 16.65
CA GLY A 44 -14.24 20.73 17.47
C GLY A 44 -14.68 22.13 17.04
N GLN A 45 -13.75 22.94 16.51
CA GLN A 45 -13.98 24.32 16.10
C GLN A 45 -14.61 24.45 14.70
N ILE A 46 -14.68 23.34 13.93
CA ILE A 46 -15.23 23.36 12.57
C ILE A 46 -16.76 23.40 12.62
N GLN A 47 -17.34 24.52 12.20
CA GLN A 47 -18.80 24.71 12.14
C GLN A 47 -19.47 23.86 11.04
N ASN A 48 -18.82 23.72 9.88
CA ASN A 48 -19.37 22.94 8.78
C ASN A 48 -19.33 21.43 9.09
N LEU A 49 -20.50 20.83 9.30
CA LEU A 49 -20.64 19.41 9.68
C LEU A 49 -20.01 18.43 8.68
N LYS A 50 -20.10 18.70 7.37
CA LYS A 50 -19.51 17.84 6.34
C LYS A 50 -17.98 17.87 6.43
N LYS A 51 -17.39 19.06 6.56
CA LYS A 51 -15.94 19.23 6.77
C LYS A 51 -15.51 18.56 8.07
N LYS A 52 -16.29 18.71 9.14
CA LYS A 52 -16.04 18.06 10.44
C LYS A 52 -16.01 16.53 10.31
N ALA A 53 -16.99 15.95 9.62
CA ALA A 53 -17.06 14.51 9.38
C ALA A 53 -15.87 13.99 8.56
N TYR A 54 -15.45 14.71 7.51
CA TYR A 54 -14.27 14.31 6.73
C TYR A 54 -12.98 14.35 7.54
N ASN A 55 -12.76 15.37 8.36
CA ASN A 55 -11.59 15.44 9.24
C ASN A 55 -11.56 14.31 10.27
N LEU A 56 -12.70 14.00 10.91
CA LEU A 56 -12.80 12.86 11.81
C LEU A 56 -12.51 11.54 11.11
N LYS A 57 -13.03 11.37 9.89
CA LYS A 57 -12.78 10.19 9.08
C LYS A 57 -11.29 10.04 8.77
N GLU A 58 -10.59 11.12 8.43
CA GLU A 58 -9.15 11.09 8.17
C GLU A 58 -8.34 10.66 9.40
N VAL A 59 -8.65 11.23 10.58
CA VAL A 59 -8.01 10.82 11.85
C VAL A 59 -8.27 9.34 12.13
N TYR A 60 -9.51 8.89 11.97
CA TYR A 60 -9.87 7.48 12.14
C TYR A 60 -9.12 6.56 11.17
N GLU A 61 -9.09 6.90 9.87
CA GLU A 61 -8.42 6.11 8.83
C GLU A 61 -6.90 5.99 9.14
N TYR A 62 -6.27 7.06 9.62
CA TYR A 62 -4.86 7.05 10.00
C TYR A 62 -4.57 6.16 11.22
N ILE A 63 -5.38 6.29 12.29
CA ILE A 63 -5.23 5.46 13.50
C ILE A 63 -5.48 3.99 13.18
N LYS A 64 -6.56 3.71 12.44
CA LYS A 64 -6.88 2.36 11.97
C LYS A 64 -5.74 1.78 11.14
N TRP A 65 -5.13 2.58 10.26
CA TRP A 65 -4.01 2.12 9.44
C TRP A 65 -2.78 1.74 10.27
N ALA A 66 -2.48 2.45 11.36
CA ALA A 66 -1.40 2.07 12.27
C ALA A 66 -1.63 0.65 12.84
N ASN A 67 -2.86 0.34 13.25
CA ASN A 67 -3.23 -0.99 13.75
C ASN A 67 -3.20 -2.05 12.64
N ASP A 68 -3.79 -1.75 11.48
CA ASP A 68 -3.82 -2.66 10.32
C ASP A 68 -2.39 -3.00 9.87
N LYS A 69 -1.44 -2.04 9.93
CA LYS A 69 -0.04 -2.28 9.56
C LYS A 69 0.64 -3.28 10.49
N ILE A 70 0.38 -3.21 11.81
CA ILE A 70 0.89 -4.20 12.78
C ILE A 70 0.30 -5.58 12.45
N ALA A 71 -1.01 -5.64 12.23
CA ALA A 71 -1.69 -6.89 11.89
C ALA A 71 -1.16 -7.51 10.58
N ILE A 72 -0.92 -6.70 9.54
CA ILE A 72 -0.33 -7.17 8.28
C ILE A 72 1.10 -7.68 8.51
N ASN A 73 1.90 -6.96 9.29
CA ASN A 73 3.28 -7.35 9.57
C ASN A 73 3.36 -8.69 10.32
N ASN A 74 2.45 -8.92 11.27
CA ASN A 74 2.37 -10.18 12.01
C ASN A 74 1.93 -11.36 11.14
N ASN A 75 1.30 -11.10 9.98
CA ASN A 75 0.83 -12.10 9.04
C ASN A 75 1.73 -12.20 7.78
N VAL A 76 2.98 -11.72 7.83
CA VAL A 76 3.88 -11.81 6.67
C VAL A 76 4.17 -13.25 6.28
N GLU A 77 4.38 -14.14 7.24
CA GLU A 77 4.74 -15.53 6.98
C GLU A 77 3.64 -16.30 6.23
N SER A 78 2.37 -16.00 6.51
CA SER A 78 1.25 -16.62 5.80
C SER A 78 1.16 -16.20 4.33
N SER A 79 1.84 -15.11 3.94
CA SER A 79 1.90 -14.64 2.55
C SER A 79 3.02 -15.27 1.72
N TYR A 80 3.91 -16.08 2.32
CA TYR A 80 5.01 -16.71 1.57
C TYR A 80 4.53 -17.67 0.48
N GLY A 81 3.36 -18.29 0.67
CA GLY A 81 2.71 -19.13 -0.35
C GLY A 81 2.05 -18.34 -1.48
N THR A 82 1.90 -17.02 -1.35
CA THR A 82 1.31 -16.17 -2.38
C THR A 82 2.36 -15.88 -3.46
N ILE A 83 2.18 -16.48 -4.64
CA ILE A 83 3.05 -16.27 -5.80
C ILE A 83 2.24 -15.57 -6.90
N PRO A 84 2.15 -14.23 -6.87
CA PRO A 84 1.43 -13.49 -7.90
C PRO A 84 2.14 -13.62 -9.25
N LYS A 85 1.40 -13.56 -10.35
CA LYS A 85 1.96 -13.56 -11.71
C LYS A 85 1.75 -12.22 -12.39
N ARG A 86 2.68 -11.87 -13.28
CA ARG A 86 2.62 -10.62 -14.02
C ARG A 86 1.33 -10.51 -14.83
N GLY A 87 0.63 -9.38 -14.72
CA GLY A 87 -0.65 -9.14 -15.39
C GLY A 87 -1.87 -9.59 -14.58
N GLU A 88 -1.69 -10.28 -13.45
CA GLU A 88 -2.78 -10.53 -12.51
C GLU A 88 -3.20 -9.23 -11.81
N ILE A 89 -4.48 -9.15 -11.46
CA ILE A 89 -5.08 -8.07 -10.70
C ILE A 89 -5.46 -8.64 -9.34
N TRP A 90 -4.95 -8.04 -8.28
CA TRP A 90 -5.21 -8.43 -6.90
C TRP A 90 -5.84 -7.27 -6.14
N THR A 91 -6.67 -7.57 -5.13
CA THR A 91 -6.93 -6.55 -4.10
C THR A 91 -5.64 -6.30 -3.33
N CYS A 92 -5.27 -5.04 -3.11
CA CYS A 92 -4.05 -4.68 -2.40
C CYS A 92 -4.36 -3.62 -1.35
N GLN A 93 -3.89 -3.83 -0.12
CA GLN A 93 -3.98 -2.85 0.97
C GLN A 93 -2.83 -1.83 0.87
N LEU A 94 -3.13 -0.68 0.26
CA LEU A 94 -2.19 0.43 0.12
C LEU A 94 -2.12 1.30 1.39
N GLY A 95 -3.13 1.22 2.26
CA GLY A 95 -3.16 1.93 3.55
C GLY A 95 -3.34 3.44 3.41
N GLU A 96 -2.95 4.19 4.44
CA GLU A 96 -2.92 5.66 4.39
C GLU A 96 -1.48 6.15 4.18
N ASN A 97 -1.22 6.76 3.01
CA ASN A 97 0.08 7.28 2.60
C ASN A 97 0.09 8.82 2.55
N ILE A 98 1.21 9.38 2.08
CA ILE A 98 1.48 10.82 2.11
C ILE A 98 1.03 11.49 0.80
N GLY A 99 0.34 12.61 0.90
CA GLY A 99 0.01 13.46 -0.25
C GLY A 99 -0.91 12.76 -1.27
N SER A 100 -0.48 12.74 -2.53
CA SER A 100 -1.29 12.21 -3.66
C SER A 100 -1.02 10.74 -3.98
N GLU A 101 -0.30 10.04 -3.11
CA GLU A 101 -0.15 8.60 -3.21
C GLU A 101 -1.51 7.88 -3.14
N GLU A 102 -1.67 6.82 -3.91
CA GLU A 102 -2.90 6.02 -3.81
C GLU A 102 -2.97 5.24 -2.48
N ASN A 103 -4.15 5.31 -1.87
CA ASN A 103 -4.45 4.83 -0.52
C ASN A 103 -5.56 3.76 -0.54
N LYS A 104 -5.83 3.19 0.63
CA LYS A 104 -6.91 2.23 0.94
C LYS A 104 -6.70 0.89 0.25
N ILE A 105 -7.72 0.05 0.30
CA ILE A 105 -7.76 -1.17 -0.50
C ILE A 105 -8.14 -0.81 -1.93
N ARG A 106 -7.32 -1.23 -2.88
CA ARG A 106 -7.50 -0.99 -4.32
C ARG A 106 -7.23 -2.27 -5.11
N PRO A 107 -7.92 -2.51 -6.23
CA PRO A 107 -7.41 -3.42 -7.24
C PRO A 107 -6.05 -2.89 -7.73
N ALA A 108 -5.07 -3.78 -7.87
CA ALA A 108 -3.73 -3.44 -8.32
C ALA A 108 -3.20 -4.54 -9.25
N ILE A 109 -2.54 -4.12 -10.32
CA ILE A 109 -1.96 -5.02 -11.31
C ILE A 109 -0.54 -5.35 -10.90
N ILE A 110 -0.19 -6.64 -10.93
CA ILE A 110 1.16 -7.13 -10.73
C ILE A 110 1.98 -6.83 -11.99
N ILE A 111 3.05 -6.06 -11.86
CA ILE A 111 3.92 -5.69 -12.99
C ILE A 111 5.34 -6.25 -12.90
N GLN A 112 5.73 -6.77 -11.72
CA GLN A 112 7.02 -7.45 -11.53
C GLN A 112 7.08 -8.74 -12.36
N ASN A 113 8.29 -9.09 -12.82
CA ASN A 113 8.54 -10.35 -13.52
C ASN A 113 8.29 -11.57 -12.61
N ASP A 114 7.95 -12.70 -13.22
CA ASP A 114 7.54 -13.89 -12.46
C ASP A 114 8.66 -14.50 -11.63
N THR A 115 9.93 -14.41 -12.06
CA THR A 115 11.07 -14.86 -11.25
C THR A 115 11.20 -14.07 -9.96
N GLY A 116 11.01 -12.75 -10.02
CA GLY A 116 10.97 -11.88 -8.84
C GLY A 116 9.78 -12.20 -7.94
N ASN A 117 8.60 -12.44 -8.53
CA ASN A 117 7.41 -12.82 -7.77
C ASN A 117 7.54 -14.19 -7.11
N GLU A 118 8.29 -15.12 -7.68
CA GLU A 118 8.51 -16.44 -7.10
C GLU A 118 9.51 -16.39 -5.95
N LYS A 119 10.66 -15.72 -6.16
CA LYS A 119 11.79 -15.76 -5.21
C LYS A 119 11.74 -14.67 -4.13
N GLY A 120 11.03 -13.57 -4.37
CA GLY A 120 11.02 -12.41 -3.49
C GLY A 120 9.86 -12.40 -2.48
N PRO A 121 10.01 -11.73 -1.32
CA PRO A 121 8.91 -11.48 -0.37
C PRO A 121 8.01 -10.30 -0.80
N THR A 122 8.40 -9.57 -1.85
CA THR A 122 7.72 -8.39 -2.37
C THR A 122 7.35 -8.56 -3.84
N THR A 123 6.44 -7.72 -4.31
CA THR A 123 6.11 -7.55 -5.73
C THR A 123 5.99 -6.08 -6.08
N ILE A 124 5.96 -5.78 -7.38
CA ILE A 124 5.78 -4.43 -7.91
C ILE A 124 4.36 -4.37 -8.49
N ILE A 125 3.62 -3.35 -8.09
CA ILE A 125 2.23 -3.15 -8.50
C ILE A 125 1.99 -1.80 -9.15
N VAL A 126 0.86 -1.69 -9.86
CA VAL A 126 0.24 -0.44 -10.27
C VAL A 126 -1.22 -0.43 -9.82
N PRO A 127 -1.69 0.60 -9.09
CA PRO A 127 -3.06 0.67 -8.61
C PRO A 127 -4.06 1.06 -9.71
N ILE A 128 -5.31 0.65 -9.51
CA ILE A 128 -6.46 1.05 -10.29
C ILE A 128 -7.31 2.01 -9.46
N SER A 129 -7.68 3.16 -10.02
CA SER A 129 -8.46 4.20 -9.35
C SER A 129 -9.66 4.64 -10.19
N ASN A 130 -10.76 5.01 -9.53
CA ASN A 130 -11.96 5.51 -10.20
C ASN A 130 -11.91 7.03 -10.47
N ARG A 131 -10.76 7.67 -10.27
CA ARG A 131 -10.61 9.12 -10.45
C ARG A 131 -10.49 9.44 -11.95
N PRO A 132 -11.38 10.30 -12.50
CA PRO A 132 -11.35 10.68 -13.91
C PRO A 132 -10.27 11.74 -14.13
N LYS A 133 -9.02 11.32 -14.26
CA LYS A 133 -7.94 12.18 -14.77
C LYS A 133 -7.39 11.53 -16.04
N LYS A 134 -6.97 12.35 -17.00
CA LYS A 134 -6.34 11.88 -18.24
C LYS A 134 -4.92 12.43 -18.29
N ILE A 135 -3.94 11.58 -18.02
CA ILE A 135 -2.53 11.85 -18.28
C ILE A 135 -1.97 10.73 -19.17
N SER A 136 -0.81 10.95 -19.78
CA SER A 136 -0.26 10.04 -20.80
C SER A 136 0.02 8.63 -20.29
N THR A 137 0.23 8.44 -18.99
CA THR A 137 0.48 7.16 -18.31
C THR A 137 -0.79 6.40 -17.93
N HIS A 138 -1.97 7.02 -18.09
CA HIS A 138 -3.23 6.39 -17.71
C HIS A 138 -3.73 5.41 -18.78
N ILE A 139 -4.39 4.35 -18.30
CA ILE A 139 -5.12 3.40 -19.15
C ILE A 139 -6.51 3.20 -18.55
N GLU A 140 -7.54 3.46 -19.34
CA GLU A 140 -8.92 3.12 -18.94
C GLU A 140 -9.14 1.62 -19.11
N LEU A 141 -9.53 0.95 -18.02
CA LEU A 141 -9.76 -0.50 -18.03
C LEU A 141 -11.21 -0.81 -18.43
N ARG A 142 -11.37 -1.68 -19.41
CA ARG A 142 -12.67 -2.13 -19.92
C ARG A 142 -12.93 -3.59 -19.56
N PRO A 143 -14.20 -4.02 -19.45
CA PRO A 143 -14.52 -5.42 -19.12
C PRO A 143 -13.92 -6.48 -20.06
N GLY A 144 -13.58 -6.11 -21.30
CA GLY A 144 -12.95 -7.02 -22.27
C GLY A 144 -11.43 -7.15 -22.13
N ASP A 145 -10.78 -6.34 -21.29
CA ASP A 145 -9.32 -6.29 -21.18
C ASP A 145 -8.74 -7.37 -20.26
N TYR A 146 -9.59 -8.05 -19.50
CA TYR A 146 -9.23 -9.07 -18.51
C TYR A 146 -10.23 -10.21 -18.47
N LYS A 147 -9.82 -11.31 -17.83
CA LYS A 147 -10.67 -12.43 -17.44
C LYS A 147 -10.80 -12.45 -15.92
N LEU A 148 -12.03 -12.49 -15.42
CA LEU A 148 -12.28 -12.67 -13.98
C LEU A 148 -11.84 -14.07 -13.54
N VAL A 149 -11.36 -14.17 -12.31
CA VAL A 149 -11.12 -15.47 -11.67
C VAL A 149 -12.46 -16.21 -11.53
N HIS A 150 -12.45 -17.53 -11.61
CA HIS A 150 -13.68 -18.33 -11.47
C HIS A 150 -14.41 -17.99 -10.16
N GLY A 151 -15.71 -17.66 -10.26
CA GLY A 151 -16.55 -17.26 -9.13
C GLY A 151 -16.55 -15.76 -8.83
N GLU A 152 -15.65 -14.97 -9.43
CA GLU A 152 -15.69 -13.51 -9.33
C GLU A 152 -16.77 -12.95 -10.27
N VAL A 153 -17.71 -12.19 -9.72
CA VAL A 153 -18.82 -11.57 -10.47
C VAL A 153 -18.65 -10.06 -10.62
N ASN A 154 -17.84 -9.45 -9.76
CA ASN A 154 -17.67 -8.01 -9.71
C ASN A 154 -16.67 -7.56 -10.77
N LYS A 155 -17.16 -6.87 -11.79
CA LYS A 155 -16.30 -6.24 -12.80
C LYS A 155 -15.40 -5.19 -12.16
N ILE A 156 -14.15 -5.19 -12.61
CA ILE A 156 -13.17 -4.17 -12.28
C ILE A 156 -13.36 -3.03 -13.27
N THR A 157 -13.54 -1.83 -12.73
CA THR A 157 -13.65 -0.58 -13.48
C THR A 157 -12.61 0.40 -12.97
N GLY A 158 -12.34 1.44 -13.76
CA GLY A 158 -11.45 2.53 -13.38
C GLY A 158 -10.27 2.69 -14.33
N THR A 159 -9.27 3.43 -13.85
CA THR A 159 -8.07 3.82 -14.59
C THR A 159 -6.84 3.23 -13.92
N ILE A 160 -6.00 2.54 -14.70
CA ILE A 160 -4.67 2.11 -14.30
C ILE A 160 -3.75 3.34 -14.27
N LEU A 161 -3.12 3.59 -13.13
CA LEU A 161 -2.29 4.77 -12.87
C LEU A 161 -0.80 4.43 -12.98
N CYS A 162 -0.24 4.31 -14.19
CA CYS A 162 1.13 3.80 -14.38
C CYS A 162 2.23 4.66 -13.76
N GLU A 163 1.94 5.88 -13.31
CA GLU A 163 2.83 6.74 -12.54
C GLU A 163 2.83 6.46 -11.02
N GLN A 164 1.89 5.64 -10.54
CA GLN A 164 1.77 5.24 -9.14
C GLN A 164 2.37 3.84 -8.88
N ILE A 165 3.48 3.51 -9.55
CA ILE A 165 4.19 2.24 -9.36
C ILE A 165 4.68 2.14 -7.90
N LYS A 166 4.41 1.01 -7.24
CA LYS A 166 4.87 0.75 -5.88
C LYS A 166 5.42 -0.66 -5.71
N VAL A 167 6.48 -0.79 -4.91
CA VAL A 167 6.88 -2.09 -4.33
C VAL A 167 6.03 -2.33 -3.08
N VAL A 168 5.46 -3.52 -2.95
CA VAL A 168 4.66 -3.92 -1.78
C VAL A 168 5.08 -5.30 -1.29
N SER A 169 5.01 -5.51 0.03
CA SER A 169 5.06 -6.87 0.60
C SER A 169 3.88 -7.68 0.07
N LYS A 170 4.09 -8.97 -0.23
CA LYS A 170 3.03 -9.90 -0.62
C LYS A 170 1.93 -10.01 0.43
N ALA A 171 2.24 -9.76 1.71
CA ALA A 171 1.27 -9.69 2.80
C ALA A 171 0.20 -8.59 2.63
N ARG A 172 0.42 -7.64 1.72
CA ARG A 172 -0.58 -6.62 1.38
C ARG A 172 -1.55 -7.07 0.30
N LEU A 173 -1.27 -8.18 -0.39
CA LEU A 173 -2.17 -8.76 -1.38
C LEU A 173 -3.27 -9.53 -0.64
N GLY A 174 -4.52 -9.30 -1.06
CA GLY A 174 -5.68 -10.07 -0.64
C GLY A 174 -5.98 -11.16 -1.65
N ARG A 175 -7.13 -11.05 -2.32
CA ARG A 175 -7.57 -12.02 -3.33
C ARG A 175 -7.09 -11.67 -4.74
N HIS A 176 -6.78 -12.69 -5.54
CA HIS A 176 -6.66 -12.60 -6.99
C HIS A 176 -8.06 -12.40 -7.58
N VAL A 177 -8.27 -11.32 -8.34
CA VAL A 177 -9.60 -10.94 -8.84
C VAL A 177 -9.77 -11.18 -10.33
N ALA A 178 -8.70 -11.00 -11.11
CA ALA A 178 -8.73 -11.13 -12.56
C ALA A 178 -7.33 -11.22 -13.12
N THR A 179 -7.21 -11.66 -14.37
CA THR A 179 -5.95 -11.63 -15.12
C THR A 179 -6.14 -10.84 -16.40
N LEU A 180 -5.27 -9.86 -16.67
CA LEU A 180 -5.26 -9.11 -17.92
C LEU A 180 -4.97 -10.03 -19.10
N ASN A 181 -5.54 -9.71 -20.25
CA ASN A 181 -5.22 -10.40 -21.49
C ASN A 181 -3.74 -10.15 -21.87
N SER A 182 -3.07 -11.17 -22.41
CA SER A 182 -1.63 -11.10 -22.73
C SER A 182 -1.30 -9.97 -23.71
N ASP A 183 -2.14 -9.73 -24.71
CA ASP A 183 -1.99 -8.62 -25.65
C ASP A 183 -2.10 -7.25 -24.96
N PHE A 184 -3.02 -7.11 -24.00
CA PHE A 184 -3.17 -5.89 -23.23
C PHE A 184 -1.89 -5.61 -22.42
N VAL A 185 -1.37 -6.64 -21.74
CA VAL A 185 -0.12 -6.53 -20.97
C VAL A 185 1.03 -6.12 -21.88
N ASN A 186 1.22 -6.83 -22.99
CA ASN A 186 2.39 -6.68 -23.84
C ASN A 186 2.41 -5.38 -24.66
N LYS A 187 1.24 -4.95 -25.17
CA LYS A 187 1.14 -3.80 -26.09
C LYS A 187 0.76 -2.51 -25.36
N ILE A 188 -0.17 -2.58 -24.41
CA ILE A 188 -0.76 -1.40 -23.78
C ILE A 188 -0.06 -1.07 -22.46
N LEU A 189 -0.11 -2.01 -21.51
CA LEU A 189 0.44 -1.78 -20.17
C LEU A 189 1.95 -1.50 -20.21
N ASN A 190 2.72 -2.37 -20.88
CA ASN A 190 4.17 -2.19 -21.00
C ASN A 190 4.56 -0.85 -21.63
N SER A 191 3.83 -0.41 -22.67
CA SER A 191 4.09 0.88 -23.33
C SER A 191 3.89 2.06 -22.38
N LYS A 192 2.85 2.01 -21.53
CA LYS A 192 2.54 3.09 -20.58
C LYS A 192 3.47 3.11 -19.38
N LEU A 193 3.88 1.93 -18.91
CA LEU A 193 4.95 1.81 -17.89
C LEU A 193 6.25 2.44 -18.40
N LYS A 194 6.67 2.11 -19.63
CA LYS A 194 7.84 2.70 -20.29
C LYS A 194 7.79 4.23 -20.33
N ILE A 195 6.64 4.81 -20.68
CA ILE A 195 6.44 6.27 -20.64
C ILE A 195 6.64 6.81 -19.22
N SER A 196 6.11 6.13 -18.20
CA SER A 196 6.21 6.59 -16.81
C SER A 196 7.63 6.63 -16.26
N ILE A 197 8.47 5.67 -16.63
CA ILE A 197 9.86 5.55 -16.13
C ILE A 197 10.92 5.92 -17.18
N LYS A 198 10.48 6.38 -18.36
CA LYS A 198 11.31 6.86 -19.47
C LYS A 198 12.36 5.84 -19.94
N VAL A 199 11.91 4.62 -20.27
CA VAL A 199 12.74 3.52 -20.82
C VAL A 199 12.12 2.83 -22.03
#